data_AF-A0A9X7E723-F1
#
_entry.id   AF-A0A9X7E723-F1
#
_cell.length_a   1.000
_cell.length_b   1.000
_cell.length_c   1.000
_cell.angle_alpha   90.00
_cell.angle_beta   90.00
_cell.angle_gamma   90.00
#
_symmetry.space_group_name_H-M   'P 1'
#
loop_
_entity.id
_entity.type
_entity.pdbx_description
1 polymer ?
#
loop_
_entity_poly.entity_id
_entity_poly.type
_entity_poly.pdbx_seq_one_letter_code
_entity_poly.pdbx_strand_id
1 'polypeptide(L)'
;MLYFLCKKKWDGGIQKNPVVIEACKFYVDSIPDGFMDKVTSNDIFLQNCKYKRYGINKAYCEIKTLEGVMIGKDGDYIMKSVNGKIYPCKADIFENTYEQADEKEQMVEKEMEQLKAMRNNETNSNYEK
;
A
#
# COMPACT_ATOMS: atom_id res chain seq x y z
N MET A 1 -5.67 -7.96 0.60
CA MET A 1 -5.18 -6.74 1.28
C MET A 1 -3.72 -6.60 0.91
N LEU A 2 -3.31 -5.47 0.34
CA LEU A 2 -1.92 -5.28 -0.12
C LEU A 2 -1.15 -4.46 0.93
N TYR A 3 0.08 -4.88 1.18
CA TYR A 3 1.00 -4.22 2.10
C TYR A 3 1.94 -3.31 1.33
N PHE A 4 2.12 -2.08 1.82
CA PHE A 4 2.95 -1.11 1.15
C PHE A 4 4.01 -0.49 2.08
N LEU A 5 5.24 -0.37 1.57
CA LEU A 5 6.39 0.25 2.21
C LEU A 5 6.59 1.68 1.71
N CYS A 6 6.87 2.60 2.63
CA CYS A 6 7.16 3.99 2.25
C CYS A 6 8.53 4.12 1.55
N LYS A 7 8.53 4.64 0.32
CA LYS A 7 9.70 4.99 -0.50
C LYS A 7 10.38 6.24 0.06
N LYS A 8 11.14 6.14 1.15
CA LYS A 8 11.97 7.28 1.59
C LYS A 8 13.32 7.29 0.86
N LYS A 9 13.54 8.31 0.03
CA LYS A 9 14.88 8.84 -0.30
C LYS A 9 14.91 10.33 0.06
N TRP A 10 15.73 10.73 1.05
CA TRP A 10 16.47 12.00 1.08
C TRP A 10 17.39 12.20 2.30
N ASP A 11 18.23 13.21 2.13
CA ASP A 11 19.57 13.57 2.59
C ASP A 11 19.59 14.50 3.83
N GLY A 12 20.16 14.01 4.93
CA GLY A 12 20.60 14.85 6.06
C GLY A 12 19.64 15.04 7.25
N GLY A 13 18.49 14.35 7.32
CA GLY A 13 17.51 14.46 8.42
C GLY A 13 17.14 13.14 9.12
N ILE A 14 16.28 13.22 10.15
CA ILE A 14 15.84 12.05 10.95
C ILE A 14 15.05 11.06 10.08
N GLN A 15 15.57 9.84 9.98
CA GLN A 15 14.94 8.74 9.28
C GLN A 15 13.76 8.19 10.11
N LYS A 16 12.55 8.26 9.54
CA LYS A 16 11.42 7.47 10.08
C LYS A 16 11.55 6.06 9.53
N ASN A 17 11.39 5.07 10.41
CA ASN A 17 11.39 3.65 10.02
C ASN A 17 10.38 3.40 8.87
N PRO A 18 10.69 2.48 7.95
CA PRO A 18 9.71 2.06 6.95
C PRO A 18 8.47 1.51 7.67
N VAL A 19 7.33 2.14 7.40
CA VAL A 19 6.05 1.70 7.95
C VAL A 19 5.32 0.93 6.87
N VAL A 20 4.97 -0.31 7.18
CA VAL A 20 4.07 -1.13 6.36
C VAL A 20 2.63 -0.73 6.70
N ILE A 21 1.84 -0.42 5.68
CA ILE A 21 0.41 -0.11 5.82
C ILE A 21 -0.43 -1.00 4.90
N GLU A 22 -1.69 -1.17 5.28
CA GLU A 22 -2.70 -1.80 4.43
C GLU A 22 -3.39 -0.73 3.58
N ALA A 23 -3.53 -0.96 2.28
CA ALA A 23 -4.29 -0.07 1.42
C ALA A 23 -5.02 -0.83 0.29
N CYS A 24 -6.10 -0.23 -0.21
CA CYS A 24 -6.82 -0.68 -1.41
C CYS A 24 -7.25 0.52 -2.27
N LYS A 25 -7.23 0.35 -3.59
CA LYS A 25 -7.73 1.35 -4.55
C LYS A 25 -9.26 1.30 -4.60
N PHE A 26 -9.90 2.39 -4.19
CA PHE A 26 -11.34 2.48 -4.03
C PHE A 26 -12.07 2.26 -5.37
N TYR A 27 -13.08 1.39 -5.35
CA TYR A 27 -13.92 1.07 -6.52
C TYR A 27 -13.16 0.41 -7.70
N VAL A 28 -11.93 -0.04 -7.45
CA VAL A 28 -11.06 -0.73 -8.43
C VAL A 28 -10.61 -2.07 -7.87
N ASP A 29 -10.03 -2.06 -6.67
CA ASP A 29 -9.60 -3.28 -6.00
C ASP A 29 -10.77 -3.98 -5.30
N SER A 30 -10.59 -5.27 -5.03
CA SER A 30 -11.48 -6.01 -4.13
C SER A 30 -11.55 -5.33 -2.76
N ILE A 31 -12.77 -5.23 -2.23
CA ILE A 31 -13.02 -4.65 -0.91
C ILE A 31 -12.27 -5.47 0.14
N PRO A 32 -11.42 -4.87 0.99
CA PRO A 32 -10.67 -5.61 1.98
C PRO A 32 -11.55 -5.99 3.19
N ASP A 33 -11.11 -7.02 3.90
CA ASP A 33 -11.78 -7.52 5.11
C ASP A 33 -11.91 -6.42 6.17
N GLY A 34 -13.07 -6.35 6.81
CA GLY A 34 -13.41 -5.33 7.80
C GLY A 34 -13.74 -3.95 7.24
N PHE A 35 -13.57 -3.70 5.93
CA PHE A 35 -14.01 -2.44 5.31
C PHE A 35 -15.54 -2.27 5.41
N MET A 36 -16.29 -3.34 5.15
CA MET A 36 -17.75 -3.32 5.27
C MET A 36 -18.23 -3.14 6.71
N ASP A 37 -17.44 -3.54 7.71
CA ASP A 37 -17.76 -3.29 9.11
C ASP A 37 -17.71 -1.79 9.41
N LYS A 38 -16.76 -1.07 8.79
CA LYS A 38 -16.63 0.39 8.90
C LYS A 38 -17.72 1.16 8.16
N VAL A 39 -18.24 0.58 7.07
CA VAL A 39 -19.45 1.07 6.43
C VAL A 39 -20.66 0.85 7.34
N THR A 40 -20.76 -0.33 7.95
CA THR A 40 -21.86 -0.70 8.84
C THR A 40 -21.87 0.10 10.15
N SER A 41 -20.68 0.46 10.68
CA SER A 41 -20.53 1.30 11.85
C SER A 41 -20.74 2.80 11.58
N ASN A 42 -21.05 3.18 10.34
CA ASN A 42 -21.20 4.58 9.90
C ASN A 42 -19.92 5.43 10.09
N ASP A 43 -18.74 4.79 10.05
CA ASP A 43 -17.44 5.46 9.95
C ASP A 43 -17.14 5.84 8.48
N ILE A 44 -17.65 5.05 7.53
CA ILE A 44 -17.50 5.25 6.10
C ILE A 44 -18.88 5.28 5.43
N PHE A 45 -19.16 6.33 4.66
CA PHE A 45 -20.39 6.42 3.86
C PHE A 45 -20.04 6.27 2.38
N LEU A 46 -20.70 5.32 1.72
CA LEU A 46 -20.50 5.05 0.30
C LEU A 46 -21.56 5.78 -0.52
N GLN A 47 -21.11 6.57 -1.50
CA GLN A 47 -21.98 7.34 -2.37
C GLN A 47 -21.79 6.89 -3.82
N ASN A 48 -22.90 6.76 -4.53
CA ASN A 48 -22.95 6.37 -5.95
C ASN A 48 -22.28 5.02 -6.29
N CYS A 49 -22.03 4.14 -5.33
CA CYS A 49 -21.37 2.84 -5.56
C CYS A 49 -22.24 1.77 -6.28
N LYS A 50 -23.36 2.16 -6.89
CA LYS A 50 -24.23 1.23 -7.64
C LYS A 50 -23.76 1.14 -9.09
N TYR A 51 -22.92 0.15 -9.39
CA TYR A 51 -22.31 -0.09 -10.72
C TYR A 51 -23.32 -0.13 -11.89
N LYS A 52 -24.58 -0.52 -11.63
CA LYS A 52 -25.65 -0.53 -12.65
C LYS A 52 -26.28 0.83 -12.94
N ARG A 53 -26.05 1.84 -12.10
CA ARG A 53 -26.70 3.18 -12.18
C ARG A 53 -25.72 4.33 -12.32
N TYR A 54 -24.49 4.17 -11.84
CA TYR A 54 -23.47 5.21 -11.86
C TYR A 54 -22.20 4.67 -12.52
N GLY A 55 -21.60 5.49 -13.38
CA GLY A 55 -20.28 5.21 -13.93
C GLY A 55 -19.20 5.33 -12.85
N ILE A 56 -18.07 4.66 -13.07
CA ILE A 56 -16.92 4.57 -12.17
C ILE A 56 -16.52 5.96 -11.62
N ASN A 57 -16.48 6.98 -12.49
CA ASN A 57 -16.07 8.36 -12.16
C ASN A 57 -17.06 9.18 -11.31
N LYS A 58 -18.11 8.56 -10.77
CA LYS A 58 -19.11 9.22 -9.91
C LYS A 58 -19.15 8.66 -8.50
N ALA A 59 -18.47 7.55 -8.25
CA ALA A 59 -18.42 6.91 -6.94
C ALA A 59 -17.45 7.65 -6.02
N TYR A 60 -17.85 7.85 -4.77
CA TYR A 60 -16.97 8.38 -3.74
C TYR A 60 -17.36 7.84 -2.37
N CYS A 61 -16.44 7.90 -1.42
CA CYS A 61 -16.67 7.60 -0.03
C CYS A 61 -16.36 8.82 0.84
N GLU A 62 -17.13 8.96 1.92
CA GLU A 62 -16.88 9.91 2.99
C GLU A 62 -16.38 9.13 4.20
N ILE A 63 -15.20 9.48 4.70
CA ILE A 63 -14.54 8.80 5.81
C ILE A 63 -14.48 9.79 6.97
N LYS A 64 -15.06 9.41 8.10
CA LYS A 64 -14.94 10.19 9.34
C LYS A 64 -13.54 9.99 9.92
N THR A 65 -12.80 11.09 10.05
CA THR A 65 -11.48 11.14 10.67
C THR A 65 -11.49 12.09 11.86
N LEU A 66 -10.39 12.17 12.61
CA LEU A 66 -10.28 13.13 13.72
C LEU A 66 -10.21 14.58 13.21
N GLU A 67 -9.75 14.73 11.98
CA GLU A 67 -9.59 15.99 11.25
C GLU A 67 -10.90 16.42 10.56
N GLY A 68 -11.96 15.61 10.66
CA GLY A 68 -13.25 15.83 10.01
C GLY A 68 -13.59 14.77 8.96
N VAL A 69 -14.59 15.05 8.13
CA VAL A 69 -14.98 14.15 7.04
C VAL A 69 -14.04 14.36 5.85
N MET A 70 -13.36 13.31 5.43
CA MET A 70 -12.49 13.30 4.25
C MET A 70 -13.15 12.53 3.11
N ILE A 71 -12.89 12.95 1.87
CA ILE A 71 -13.51 12.35 0.67
C ILE A 71 -12.46 11.56 -0.11
N GLY A 72 -12.74 10.28 -0.36
CA GLY A 72 -12.02 9.44 -1.33
C GLY A 72 -12.86 9.23 -2.58
N LYS A 73 -12.30 9.50 -3.76
CA LYS A 73 -12.97 9.25 -5.05
C LYS A 73 -12.60 7.88 -5.60
N ASP A 74 -13.30 7.45 -6.64
CA ASP A 74 -12.90 6.29 -7.42
C ASP A 74 -11.42 6.40 -7.85
N GLY A 75 -10.69 5.29 -7.73
CA GLY A 75 -9.26 5.26 -8.03
C GLY A 75 -8.34 5.82 -6.95
N ASP A 76 -8.85 6.54 -5.93
CA ASP A 76 -8.05 6.93 -4.77
C ASP A 76 -7.76 5.72 -3.87
N TYR A 77 -6.67 5.77 -3.11
CA TYR A 77 -6.35 4.73 -2.13
C TYR A 77 -7.07 5.00 -0.81
N ILE A 78 -7.69 3.96 -0.26
CA ILE A 78 -8.14 3.95 1.13
C ILE A 78 -7.09 3.20 1.93
N MET A 79 -6.45 3.91 2.85
CA MET A 79 -5.35 3.42 3.67
C MET A 79 -5.82 3.16 5.08
N LYS A 80 -5.30 2.12 5.70
CA LYS A 80 -5.42 1.85 7.13
C LYS A 80 -4.06 2.02 7.79
N SER A 81 -3.99 2.98 8.70
CA SER A 81 -2.81 3.21 9.51
C SER A 81 -2.59 2.07 10.51
N VAL A 82 -1.37 1.97 11.06
CA VAL A 82 -1.02 0.99 12.11
C VAL A 82 -1.90 1.07 13.36
N ASN A 83 -2.51 2.24 13.62
CA ASN A 83 -3.43 2.45 14.73
C ASN A 83 -4.90 2.11 14.36
N GLY A 84 -5.14 1.49 13.20
CA GLY A 84 -6.47 1.10 12.73
C GLY A 84 -7.32 2.25 12.18
N LYS A 85 -6.81 3.49 12.15
CA LYS A 85 -7.51 4.64 11.54
C LYS A 85 -7.44 4.58 10.03
N ILE A 86 -8.54 4.96 9.38
CA ILE A 86 -8.70 4.89 7.93
C ILE A 86 -8.68 6.29 7.33
N TYR A 87 -7.99 6.44 6.19
CA TYR A 87 -7.82 7.71 5.49
C TYR A 87 -7.88 7.51 3.97
N PRO A 88 -8.49 8.43 3.20
CA PRO A 88 -8.32 8.47 1.76
C PRO A 88 -6.98 9.14 1.39
N CYS A 89 -6.37 8.70 0.29
CA CYS A 89 -5.15 9.24 -0.28
C CYS A 89 -5.26 9.28 -1.80
N LYS A 90 -4.79 10.37 -2.42
CA LYS A 90 -4.78 10.48 -3.88
C LYS A 90 -3.80 9.47 -4.48
N ALA A 91 -4.20 8.88 -5.61
CA ALA A 91 -3.44 7.81 -6.26
C ALA A 91 -2.00 8.23 -6.62
N ASP A 92 -1.85 9.41 -7.20
CA ASP A 92 -0.55 10.00 -7.55
C ASP A 92 0.34 10.21 -6.32
N ILE A 93 -0.21 10.69 -5.21
CA ILE A 93 0.53 10.84 -3.95
C ILE A 93 0.91 9.48 -3.38
N PHE A 94 -0.02 8.52 -3.39
CA PHE A 94 0.18 7.20 -2.82
C PHE A 94 1.28 6.43 -3.58
N GLU A 95 1.17 6.32 -4.89
CA GLU A 95 2.10 5.57 -5.75
C GLU A 95 3.52 6.16 -5.75
N ASN A 96 3.64 7.48 -5.55
CA ASN A 96 4.94 8.14 -5.37
C ASN A 96 5.53 7.92 -3.97
N THR A 97 4.69 7.72 -2.95
CA THR A 97 5.12 7.59 -1.55
C THR A 97 5.34 6.15 -1.13
N TYR A 98 4.67 5.19 -1.77
CA TYR A 98 4.59 3.81 -1.34
C TYR A 98 4.92 2.83 -2.48
N GLU A 99 5.50 1.68 -2.13
CA GLU A 99 5.71 0.51 -3.01
C GLU A 99 5.17 -0.76 -2.35
N GLN A 100 4.87 -1.80 -3.11
CA GLN A 100 4.42 -3.05 -2.52
C GLN A 100 5.55 -3.71 -1.70
N ALA A 101 5.21 -4.24 -0.53
CA ALA A 101 6.18 -4.89 0.35
C ALA A 101 6.70 -6.20 -0.27
N ASP A 102 5.81 -6.98 -0.89
CA ASP A 102 6.12 -8.28 -1.47
C ASP A 102 7.17 -8.21 -2.59
N GLU A 103 7.17 -7.11 -3.36
CA GLU A 103 8.16 -6.89 -4.42
C GLU A 103 9.58 -6.73 -3.84
N LYS A 104 9.72 -6.07 -2.68
CA LYS A 104 11.01 -5.90 -2.02
C LYS A 104 11.56 -7.20 -1.46
N GLU A 105 10.71 -8.01 -0.83
CA GLU A 105 11.13 -9.30 -0.28
C GLU A 105 11.66 -10.22 -1.39
N GLN A 106 10.96 -10.28 -2.53
CA GLN A 106 11.38 -11.07 -3.68
C GLN A 106 12.71 -10.58 -4.29
N MET A 107 12.96 -9.27 -4.32
CA MET A 107 14.22 -8.71 -4.81
C MET A 107 15.39 -9.08 -3.89
N VAL A 108 15.22 -8.94 -2.57
CA VAL A 108 16.25 -9.29 -1.59
C VAL A 108 16.58 -10.78 -1.65
N GLU A 109 15.57 -11.64 -1.79
CA GLU A 109 15.78 -13.08 -1.89
C GLU A 109 16.58 -13.45 -3.15
N LYS A 110 16.22 -12.87 -4.31
CA LYS A 110 16.96 -13.05 -5.57
C LYS A 110 18.41 -12.55 -5.49
N GLU A 111 18.65 -11.38 -4.90
CA GLU A 111 20.02 -10.87 -4.70
C GLU A 111 20.84 -11.76 -3.78
N MET A 112 20.24 -12.26 -2.69
CA MET A 112 20.93 -13.20 -1.78
C MET A 112 21.30 -14.51 -2.47
N GLU A 113 20.42 -15.06 -3.30
CA GLU A 113 20.71 -16.27 -4.09
C GLU A 113 21.86 -16.04 -5.07
N GLN A 114 21.87 -14.91 -5.77
CA GLN A 114 22.95 -14.54 -6.69
C GLN A 114 24.30 -14.41 -5.95
N LEU A 115 24.32 -13.73 -4.80
CA LEU A 115 25.53 -13.60 -3.97
C LEU A 115 26.04 -14.95 -3.45
N LYS A 116 25.14 -15.86 -3.04
CA LYS A 116 25.51 -17.22 -2.64
C LYS A 116 26.14 -18.00 -3.80
N ALA A 117 25.59 -17.87 -5.01
CA ALA A 117 26.11 -18.53 -6.21
C ALA A 117 27.50 -18.01 -6.60
N MET A 118 27.73 -16.70 -6.55
CA MET A 118 29.03 -16.08 -6.82
C MET A 118 30.09 -16.55 -5.81
N ARG A 119 29.77 -16.55 -4.51
CA ARG A 119 30.68 -17.01 -3.45
C ARG A 119 31.11 -18.46 -3.66
N ASN A 120 30.19 -19.35 -4.00
CA ASN A 120 30.50 -20.76 -4.22
C ASN A 120 31.49 -20.98 -5.38
N ASN A 121 31.33 -20.21 -6.47
CA ASN A 121 32.21 -20.28 -7.63
C ASN A 121 33.63 -19.78 -7.33
N GLU A 122 33.78 -18.75 -6.50
CA GLU A 122 35.10 -18.25 -6.05
C GLU A 122 35.82 -19.25 -5.13
N THR A 123 35.09 -19.93 -4.24
CA THR A 123 35.68 -21.01 -3.43
C THR A 123 36.17 -22.15 -4.32
N ASN A 124 35.41 -22.59 -5.32
CA ASN A 124 35.83 -23.67 -6.21
C ASN A 124 37.03 -23.30 -7.10
N SER A 125 37.17 -22.04 -7.51
CA SER A 125 38.34 -21.55 -8.28
C SER A 125 39.64 -21.50 -7.47
N ASN A 126 39.60 -21.47 -6.14
CA ASN A 126 40.80 -21.39 -5.29
C ASN A 126 41.34 -22.76 -4.85
N TYR A 127 40.60 -23.86 -5.08
CA TYR A 127 41.07 -25.23 -4.80
C TYR A 127 41.66 -25.94 -6.05
N GLU A 128 41.63 -25.31 -7.22
CA GLU A 128 42.16 -25.85 -8.48
C GLU A 128 43.48 -25.20 -8.94
N LYS A 129 44.14 -24.38 -8.10
CA LYS A 129 45.49 -23.85 -8.33
C LYS A 129 46.46 -24.34 -7.26
#